data_AF-A0A7C9TWZ0-F1
#
_entry.id   AF-A0A7C9TWZ0-F1
#
_cell.length_a   1.000
_cell.length_b   1.000
_cell.length_c   1.000
_cell.angle_alpha   90.00
_cell.angle_beta   90.00
_cell.angle_gamma   90.00
#
_symmetry.space_group_name_H-M   'P 1'
#
loop_
_entity.id
_entity.type
_entity.pdbx_description
1 polymer ?
#
loop_
_entity_poly.entity_id
_entity_poly.type
_entity_poly.pdbx_seq_one_letter_code
_entity_poly.pdbx_strand_id
1 'polypeptide(L)'
;MTIEEVLVLISAKRCQNLTPLQKAILHQTWEGLTYSEMAAASYYGEDYLKKVAVGLWRLLSHLFNEPISKKNFRLLLEHRPLTPEEEKLVAASGDPDRANIIEFSNGPLALNSPFYIQRSPIEELAYAAIAKPRGSLRLKAPRQMGKTSLLVRILGRARELGFRTVSLNLREADLAVFSSLDRFLAWFCAAVTRKLQLPSNASDRWIDALGSKSNCSAYFEDCVLSAIEEPLVLALEQIDELFFQPEVAQFFCFAAILA
;
A
#
# COMPACT_ATOMS: atom_id res chain seq x y z
N MET A 1 -13.69 -25.09 13.86
CA MET A 1 -13.71 -24.78 12.41
C MET A 1 -12.29 -24.52 11.89
N THR A 2 -12.06 -24.71 10.59
CA THR A 2 -10.85 -24.28 9.87
C THR A 2 -10.94 -22.81 9.45
N ILE A 3 -9.82 -22.19 9.08
CA ILE A 3 -9.81 -20.78 8.62
C ILE A 3 -10.55 -20.64 7.30
N GLU A 4 -10.47 -21.63 6.42
CA GLU A 4 -11.20 -21.67 5.15
C GLU A 4 -12.71 -21.69 5.37
N GLU A 5 -13.19 -22.51 6.32
CA GLU A 5 -14.61 -22.55 6.71
C GLU A 5 -15.07 -21.20 7.27
N VAL A 6 -14.25 -20.55 8.09
CA VAL A 6 -14.56 -19.23 8.66
C VAL A 6 -14.68 -18.18 7.55
N LEU A 7 -13.77 -18.16 6.58
CA LEU A 7 -13.82 -17.23 5.46
C LEU A 7 -15.06 -17.43 4.58
N VAL A 8 -15.41 -18.68 4.28
CA VAL A 8 -16.62 -19.04 3.54
C VAL A 8 -17.86 -18.58 4.31
N LEU A 9 -17.93 -18.86 5.60
CA LEU A 9 -19.07 -18.49 6.44
C LEU A 9 -19.26 -16.97 6.53
N ILE A 10 -18.18 -16.21 6.67
CA ILE A 10 -18.23 -14.74 6.65
C ILE A 10 -18.78 -14.23 5.31
N SER A 11 -18.29 -14.78 4.20
CA SER A 11 -18.74 -14.37 2.86
C SER A 11 -20.22 -14.71 2.62
N ALA A 12 -20.65 -15.90 3.08
CA ALA A 12 -22.02 -16.38 2.95
C ALA A 12 -22.99 -15.52 3.78
N LYS A 13 -22.66 -15.21 5.04
CA LYS A 13 -23.53 -14.40 5.91
C LYS A 13 -23.60 -12.93 5.51
N ARG A 14 -22.56 -12.37 4.87
CA ARG A 14 -22.55 -10.96 4.45
C ARG A 14 -23.14 -10.70 3.07
N CYS A 15 -23.31 -11.74 2.25
CA CYS A 15 -23.51 -11.57 0.80
C CYS A 15 -22.45 -10.63 0.15
N GLN A 16 -21.27 -10.50 0.77
CA GLN A 16 -20.14 -9.68 0.33
C GLN A 16 -18.84 -10.39 0.67
N ASN A 17 -17.95 -10.48 -0.31
CA ASN A 17 -16.64 -11.10 -0.15
C ASN A 17 -15.68 -10.19 0.62
N LEU A 18 -14.81 -10.80 1.41
CA LEU A 18 -13.68 -10.14 2.05
C LEU A 18 -12.64 -9.75 0.99
N THR A 19 -12.04 -8.57 1.11
CA THR A 19 -10.96 -8.15 0.21
C THR A 19 -9.70 -9.01 0.41
N PRO A 20 -8.75 -9.04 -0.55
CA PRO A 20 -7.49 -9.79 -0.39
C PRO A 20 -6.75 -9.45 0.91
N LEU A 21 -6.72 -8.15 1.25
CA LEU A 21 -6.09 -7.68 2.48
C LEU A 21 -6.84 -8.17 3.72
N GLN A 22 -8.17 -8.20 3.68
CA GLN A 22 -8.96 -8.70 4.79
C GLN A 22 -8.77 -10.21 5.00
N LYS A 23 -8.75 -11.00 3.91
CA LYS A 23 -8.45 -12.43 3.96
C LYS A 23 -7.04 -12.67 4.50
N ALA A 24 -6.05 -11.92 4.01
CA ALA A 24 -4.67 -12.01 4.49
C ALA A 24 -4.56 -11.71 5.99
N ILE A 25 -5.21 -10.65 6.48
CA ILE A 25 -5.23 -10.31 7.92
C ILE A 25 -5.84 -11.46 8.74
N LEU A 26 -6.92 -12.09 8.27
CA LEU A 26 -7.55 -13.20 8.98
C LEU A 26 -6.68 -14.46 8.99
N HIS A 27 -6.11 -14.84 7.84
CA HIS A 27 -5.15 -15.95 7.76
C HIS A 27 -3.94 -15.73 8.65
N GLN A 28 -3.28 -14.58 8.53
CA GLN A 28 -2.06 -14.28 9.29
C GLN A 28 -2.36 -14.15 10.80
N THR A 29 -3.57 -13.70 11.17
CA THR A 29 -3.99 -13.72 12.59
C THR A 29 -4.23 -15.14 13.08
N TRP A 30 -4.77 -16.03 12.24
CA TRP A 30 -4.96 -17.43 12.56
C TRP A 30 -3.63 -18.17 12.76
N GLU A 31 -2.61 -17.79 11.99
CA GLU A 31 -1.23 -18.27 12.14
C GLU A 31 -0.47 -17.66 13.33
N GLY A 32 -1.06 -16.65 14.00
CA GLY A 32 -0.50 -16.04 15.21
C GLY A 32 0.44 -14.86 14.96
N LEU A 33 0.55 -14.37 13.71
CA LEU A 33 1.46 -13.28 13.35
C LEU A 33 1.03 -11.93 13.97
N THR A 34 2.01 -11.08 14.27
CA THR A 34 1.84 -9.69 14.74
C THR A 34 1.57 -8.73 13.57
N TYR A 35 0.93 -7.58 13.80
CA TYR A 35 0.71 -6.63 12.68
C TYR A 35 2.02 -6.07 12.11
N SER A 36 3.09 -6.05 12.91
CA SER A 36 4.42 -5.67 12.46
C SER A 36 4.98 -6.70 11.47
N GLU A 37 4.85 -7.99 11.77
CA GLU A 37 5.26 -9.07 10.86
C GLU A 37 4.38 -9.11 9.59
N MET A 38 3.07 -8.89 9.73
CA MET A 38 2.16 -8.76 8.58
C MET A 38 2.53 -7.58 7.69
N ALA A 39 2.92 -6.45 8.28
CA ALA A 39 3.37 -5.27 7.55
C ALA A 39 4.72 -5.51 6.87
N ALA A 40 5.63 -6.25 7.49
CA ALA A 40 6.91 -6.63 6.88
C ALA A 40 6.72 -7.58 5.68
N ALA A 41 5.72 -8.47 5.76
CA ALA A 41 5.39 -9.43 4.69
C ALA A 41 4.45 -8.84 3.61
N SER A 42 3.93 -7.63 3.78
CA SER A 42 2.98 -7.00 2.84
C SER A 42 3.42 -5.61 2.41
N TYR A 43 2.87 -5.10 1.31
CA TYR A 43 3.14 -3.72 0.85
C TYR A 43 2.40 -2.64 1.65
N TYR A 44 1.81 -2.99 2.79
CA TYR A 44 0.95 -2.11 3.58
C TYR A 44 1.61 -1.74 4.89
N GLY A 45 1.51 -0.46 5.28
CA GLY A 45 2.00 0.01 6.57
C GLY A 45 1.19 -0.56 7.74
N GLU A 46 1.85 -0.76 8.88
CA GLU A 46 1.24 -1.33 10.09
C GLU A 46 -0.01 -0.56 10.55
N ASP A 47 0.03 0.78 10.49
CA ASP A 47 -1.12 1.63 10.86
C ASP A 47 -2.33 1.41 9.95
N TYR A 48 -2.08 1.18 8.66
CA TYR A 48 -3.14 0.86 7.72
C TYR A 48 -3.73 -0.54 8.00
N LEU A 49 -2.89 -1.54 8.28
CA LEU A 49 -3.34 -2.87 8.67
C LEU A 49 -4.21 -2.82 9.94
N LYS A 50 -3.77 -2.10 10.97
CA LYS A 50 -4.55 -1.92 12.21
C LYS A 50 -5.91 -1.29 11.93
N LYS A 51 -5.97 -0.24 11.10
CA LYS A 51 -7.22 0.43 10.73
C LYS A 51 -8.19 -0.52 10.03
N VAL A 52 -7.72 -1.33 9.09
CA VAL A 52 -8.54 -2.34 8.41
C VAL A 52 -8.98 -3.44 9.38
N ALA A 53 -8.07 -3.89 10.25
CA ALA A 53 -8.34 -4.94 11.22
C ALA A 53 -9.39 -4.55 12.26
N VAL A 54 -9.40 -3.30 12.76
CA VAL A 54 -10.46 -2.82 13.66
C VAL A 54 -11.85 -2.96 13.03
N GLY A 55 -11.97 -2.64 11.73
CA GLY A 55 -13.21 -2.86 10.98
C GLY A 55 -13.60 -4.34 10.90
N LEU A 56 -12.63 -5.22 10.69
CA LEU A 56 -12.86 -6.67 10.67
C LEU A 56 -13.33 -7.23 12.00
N TRP A 57 -12.70 -6.83 13.11
CA TRP A 57 -13.07 -7.34 14.44
C TRP A 57 -14.48 -6.92 14.84
N ARG A 58 -14.89 -5.68 14.56
CA ARG A 58 -16.28 -5.23 14.77
C ARG A 58 -17.26 -6.02 13.93
N LEU A 59 -16.90 -6.28 12.68
CA LEU A 59 -17.74 -7.02 11.75
C LEU A 59 -17.92 -8.47 12.19
N LEU A 60 -16.84 -9.14 12.56
CA LEU A 60 -16.89 -10.49 13.11
C LEU A 60 -17.70 -10.52 14.40
N SER A 61 -17.52 -9.52 15.26
CA SER A 61 -18.27 -9.46 16.51
C SER A 61 -19.78 -9.39 16.29
N HIS A 62 -20.21 -8.61 15.29
CA HIS A 62 -21.61 -8.52 14.90
C HIS A 62 -22.12 -9.80 14.23
N LEU A 63 -21.30 -10.48 13.41
CA LEU A 63 -21.70 -11.70 12.70
C LEU A 63 -21.88 -12.91 13.62
N PHE A 64 -21.01 -13.04 14.61
CA PHE A 64 -21.01 -14.15 15.56
C PHE A 64 -21.74 -13.81 16.86
N ASN A 65 -22.17 -12.55 17.02
CA ASN A 65 -22.81 -12.01 18.23
C ASN A 65 -21.97 -12.19 19.49
N GLU A 66 -20.64 -12.15 19.35
CA GLU A 66 -19.64 -12.36 20.40
C GLU A 66 -18.52 -11.33 20.24
N PRO A 67 -17.86 -10.87 21.32
CA PRO A 67 -16.77 -9.91 21.20
C PRO A 67 -15.51 -10.56 20.61
N ILE A 68 -15.29 -10.40 19.30
CA ILE A 68 -14.12 -10.92 18.59
C ILE A 68 -13.05 -9.83 18.45
N SER A 69 -11.81 -10.22 18.69
CA SER A 69 -10.59 -9.43 18.64
C SER A 69 -9.45 -10.31 18.13
N LYS A 70 -8.31 -9.71 17.81
CA LYS A 70 -7.12 -10.45 17.36
C LYS A 70 -6.73 -11.62 18.28
N LYS A 71 -6.82 -11.42 19.61
CA LYS A 71 -6.33 -12.39 20.61
C LYS A 71 -7.25 -13.60 20.80
N ASN A 72 -8.55 -13.43 20.56
CA ASN A 72 -9.55 -14.46 20.81
C ASN A 72 -10.18 -15.01 19.51
N PHE A 73 -9.91 -14.40 18.35
CA PHE A 73 -10.42 -14.83 17.05
C PHE A 73 -10.21 -16.32 16.78
N ARG A 74 -8.97 -16.79 16.92
CA ARG A 74 -8.64 -18.21 16.75
C ARG A 74 -9.29 -19.06 17.83
N LEU A 75 -9.10 -18.71 19.10
CA LEU A 75 -9.60 -19.48 20.24
C LEU A 75 -11.13 -19.69 20.20
N LEU A 76 -11.89 -18.68 19.78
CA LEU A 76 -13.35 -18.75 19.73
C LEU A 76 -13.85 -19.58 18.54
N LEU A 77 -13.21 -19.47 17.37
CA LEU A 77 -13.70 -20.10 16.15
C LEU A 77 -13.11 -21.49 15.88
N GLU A 78 -11.92 -21.79 16.38
CA GLU A 78 -11.28 -23.11 16.24
C GLU A 78 -12.12 -24.18 16.97
N HIS A 79 -12.63 -23.87 18.16
CA HIS A 79 -13.42 -24.79 18.99
C HIS A 79 -14.92 -24.73 18.78
N ARG A 80 -15.42 -23.78 17.98
CA ARG A 80 -16.84 -23.69 17.66
C ARG A 80 -17.23 -24.77 16.63
N PRO A 81 -18.24 -25.60 16.89
CA PRO A 81 -18.81 -26.48 15.88
C PRO A 81 -19.64 -25.67 14.88
N LEU A 82 -19.62 -26.07 13.60
CA LEU A 82 -20.53 -25.51 12.60
C LEU A 82 -21.96 -25.89 12.97
N THR A 83 -22.89 -24.94 12.87
CA THR A 83 -24.31 -25.28 12.97
C THR A 83 -24.79 -25.99 11.70
N PRO A 84 -25.85 -26.82 11.75
CA PRO A 84 -26.37 -27.52 10.56
C PRO A 84 -26.76 -26.59 9.40
N GLU A 85 -27.11 -25.33 9.68
CA GLU A 85 -27.37 -24.32 8.66
C GLU A 85 -26.07 -23.79 8.04
N GLU A 86 -25.03 -23.60 8.85
CA GLU A 86 -23.70 -23.17 8.39
C GLU A 86 -22.98 -24.29 7.62
N GLU A 87 -23.15 -25.55 8.02
CA GLU A 87 -22.65 -26.72 7.28
C GLU A 87 -23.25 -26.79 5.87
N LYS A 88 -24.55 -26.52 5.73
CA LYS A 88 -25.21 -26.44 4.42
C LYS A 88 -24.67 -25.28 3.57
N LEU A 89 -24.37 -24.13 4.18
CA LEU A 89 -23.81 -22.97 3.48
C LEU A 89 -22.35 -23.21 3.03
N VAL A 90 -21.56 -23.90 3.85
CA VAL A 90 -20.18 -24.29 3.51
C VAL A 90 -20.18 -25.39 2.44
N ALA A 91 -21.03 -26.40 2.56
CA ALA A 91 -21.17 -27.48 1.58
C ALA A 91 -21.68 -26.99 0.22
N ALA A 92 -22.62 -26.04 0.19
CA ALA A 92 -23.09 -25.39 -1.03
C ALA A 92 -22.04 -24.47 -1.69
N SER A 93 -20.95 -24.15 -0.98
CA SER A 93 -19.87 -23.30 -1.46
C SER A 93 -18.61 -24.08 -1.86
N GLY A 94 -18.60 -25.42 -1.69
CA GLY A 94 -17.48 -26.32 -1.99
C GLY A 94 -17.33 -26.71 -3.47
N ASP A 95 -17.78 -25.86 -4.39
CA ASP A 95 -17.56 -26.06 -5.84
C ASP A 95 -16.15 -25.56 -6.21
N PRO A 96 -15.23 -26.42 -6.71
CA PRO A 96 -13.87 -26.02 -7.08
C PRO A 96 -13.82 -24.87 -8.11
N ASP A 97 -14.88 -24.67 -8.89
CA ASP A 97 -14.96 -23.58 -9.88
C ASP A 97 -15.11 -22.18 -9.25
N ARG A 98 -15.42 -22.08 -7.94
CA ARG A 98 -15.42 -20.81 -7.21
C ARG A 98 -14.02 -20.30 -6.81
N ALA A 99 -12.94 -21.05 -7.09
CA ALA A 99 -11.58 -20.49 -7.02
C ALA A 99 -11.39 -19.31 -7.99
N ASN A 100 -12.26 -19.19 -9.01
CA ASN A 100 -12.37 -18.06 -9.93
C ASN A 100 -13.50 -17.07 -9.56
N ILE A 101 -13.81 -16.88 -8.28
CA ILE A 101 -14.70 -15.77 -7.89
C ILE A 101 -14.03 -14.46 -8.32
N ILE A 102 -14.65 -13.81 -9.29
CA ILE A 102 -14.34 -12.45 -9.74
C ILE A 102 -14.41 -11.54 -8.51
N GLU A 103 -13.26 -11.28 -7.89
CA GLU A 103 -13.17 -10.32 -6.79
C GLU A 103 -13.24 -8.91 -7.38
N PHE A 104 -14.32 -8.20 -7.07
CA PHE A 104 -14.37 -6.76 -7.31
C PHE A 104 -13.29 -6.08 -6.46
N SER A 105 -12.19 -5.70 -7.10
CA SER A 105 -11.13 -4.98 -6.42
C SER A 105 -11.60 -3.55 -6.12
N ASN A 106 -12.01 -3.29 -4.88
CA ASN A 106 -12.23 -1.92 -4.38
C ASN A 106 -10.90 -1.14 -4.17
N GLY A 107 -9.78 -1.63 -4.70
CA GLY A 107 -8.43 -1.10 -4.52
C GLY A 107 -7.45 -1.60 -5.58
N PRO A 108 -6.16 -1.25 -5.49
CA PRO A 108 -5.16 -1.71 -6.45
C PRO A 108 -5.02 -3.23 -6.44
N LEU A 109 -4.85 -3.81 -7.63
CA LEU A 109 -4.60 -5.24 -7.79
C LEU A 109 -3.16 -5.56 -7.42
N ALA A 110 -2.97 -6.60 -6.60
CA ALA A 110 -1.67 -7.15 -6.29
C ALA A 110 -0.88 -7.52 -7.58
N LEU A 111 0.44 -7.58 -7.46
CA LEU A 111 1.36 -7.90 -8.56
C LEU A 111 0.97 -9.22 -9.26
N ASN A 112 0.71 -10.26 -8.47
CA ASN A 112 0.40 -11.61 -8.95
C ASN A 112 -1.10 -11.87 -9.13
N SER A 113 -1.92 -10.81 -9.18
CA SER A 113 -3.37 -10.98 -9.33
C SER A 113 -3.71 -11.51 -10.73
N PRO A 114 -4.45 -12.64 -10.84
CA PRO A 114 -4.85 -13.21 -12.12
C PRO A 114 -5.87 -12.33 -12.87
N PHE A 115 -6.48 -11.36 -12.18
CA PHE A 115 -7.50 -10.46 -12.74
C PHE A 115 -6.92 -9.22 -13.43
N TYR A 116 -5.60 -9.06 -13.45
CA TYR A 116 -4.99 -7.94 -14.15
C TYR A 116 -4.85 -8.24 -15.64
N ILE A 117 -5.53 -7.44 -16.44
CA ILE A 117 -5.40 -7.46 -17.89
C ILE A 117 -4.30 -6.48 -18.28
N GLN A 118 -3.22 -7.00 -18.85
CA GLN A 118 -2.12 -6.20 -19.38
C GLN A 118 -2.58 -5.37 -20.57
N ARG A 119 -2.19 -4.10 -20.61
CA ARG A 119 -2.65 -3.10 -21.57
C ARG A 119 -1.50 -2.70 -22.49
N SER A 120 -1.04 -3.62 -23.35
CA SER A 120 0.01 -3.30 -24.31
C SER A 120 -0.39 -2.09 -25.18
N PRO A 121 0.52 -1.10 -25.40
CA PRO A 121 1.94 -1.09 -25.03
C PRO A 121 2.26 -0.35 -23.72
N ILE A 122 1.26 -0.04 -22.88
CA ILE A 122 1.43 0.87 -21.73
C ILE A 122 2.45 0.34 -20.71
N GLU A 123 2.38 -0.95 -20.34
CA GLU A 123 3.34 -1.56 -19.43
C GLU A 123 4.75 -1.59 -20.02
N GLU A 124 4.87 -1.93 -21.30
CA GLU A 124 6.17 -2.00 -22.00
C GLU A 124 6.84 -0.63 -22.03
N LEU A 125 6.09 0.42 -22.36
CA LEU A 125 6.57 1.80 -22.33
C LEU A 125 6.97 2.24 -20.92
N ALA A 126 6.18 1.86 -19.91
CA ALA A 126 6.48 2.18 -18.53
C ALA A 126 7.79 1.48 -18.08
N TYR A 127 7.95 0.19 -18.36
CA TYR A 127 9.15 -0.57 -18.03
C TYR A 127 10.38 -0.01 -18.73
N ALA A 128 10.26 0.32 -20.03
CA ALA A 128 11.34 0.96 -20.78
C ALA A 128 11.69 2.35 -20.24
N ALA A 129 10.72 3.11 -19.73
CA ALA A 129 10.96 4.42 -19.13
C ALA A 129 11.71 4.33 -17.79
N ILE A 130 11.36 3.36 -16.93
CA ILE A 130 12.00 3.17 -15.63
C ILE A 130 13.43 2.64 -15.78
N ALA A 131 13.68 1.83 -16.81
CA ALA A 131 15.02 1.32 -17.09
C ALA A 131 16.01 2.42 -17.51
N LYS A 132 15.53 3.60 -17.91
CA LYS A 132 16.40 4.74 -18.25
C LYS A 132 16.84 5.45 -16.98
N PRO A 133 18.14 5.67 -16.76
CA PRO A 133 18.62 6.48 -15.65
C PRO A 133 18.06 7.90 -15.78
N ARG A 134 17.75 8.53 -14.64
CA ARG A 134 17.25 9.91 -14.56
C ARG A 134 15.93 10.12 -15.32
N GLY A 135 15.16 9.05 -15.55
CA GLY A 135 13.88 9.09 -16.23
C GLY A 135 12.75 9.56 -15.32
N SER A 136 11.78 10.28 -15.89
CA SER A 136 10.51 10.57 -15.23
C SER A 136 9.36 9.90 -15.97
N LEU A 137 8.43 9.32 -15.21
CA LEU A 137 7.24 8.65 -15.76
C LEU A 137 5.98 9.23 -15.10
N ARG A 138 5.09 9.79 -15.92
CA ARG A 138 3.82 10.38 -15.46
C ARG A 138 2.63 9.49 -15.85
N LEU A 139 1.92 8.96 -14.84
CA LEU A 139 0.73 8.13 -15.05
C LEU A 139 -0.56 8.97 -15.03
N LYS A 140 -1.03 9.43 -16.20
CA LYS A 140 -2.26 10.24 -16.36
C LYS A 140 -3.45 9.40 -16.85
N ALA A 141 -4.61 9.60 -16.22
CA ALA A 141 -5.88 8.89 -16.42
C ALA A 141 -6.94 9.41 -15.41
N PRO A 142 -8.23 9.13 -15.59
CA PRO A 142 -9.27 9.35 -14.58
C PRO A 142 -9.09 8.50 -13.31
N ARG A 143 -9.84 8.83 -12.24
CA ARG A 143 -9.92 8.01 -11.02
C ARG A 143 -10.46 6.61 -11.36
N GLN A 144 -10.01 5.61 -10.61
CA GLN A 144 -10.42 4.20 -10.74
C GLN A 144 -10.08 3.49 -12.07
N MET A 145 -9.23 4.08 -12.92
CA MET A 145 -8.81 3.46 -14.19
C MET A 145 -7.65 2.45 -14.05
N GLY A 146 -7.30 2.04 -12.84
CA GLY A 146 -6.24 1.05 -12.59
C GLY A 146 -4.80 1.60 -12.57
N LYS A 147 -4.60 2.92 -12.47
CA LYS A 147 -3.26 3.54 -12.37
C LYS A 147 -2.43 2.97 -11.23
N THR A 148 -3.04 2.81 -10.05
CA THR A 148 -2.33 2.31 -8.88
C THR A 148 -1.98 0.83 -9.07
N SER A 149 -2.83 0.04 -9.73
CA SER A 149 -2.49 -1.32 -10.14
C SER A 149 -1.31 -1.36 -11.12
N LEU A 150 -1.24 -0.43 -12.07
CA LEU A 150 -0.11 -0.28 -12.98
C LEU A 150 1.16 0.15 -12.22
N LEU A 151 1.05 1.08 -11.27
CA LEU A 151 2.17 1.53 -10.44
C LEU A 151 2.77 0.38 -9.61
N VAL A 152 1.93 -0.46 -8.99
CA VAL A 152 2.39 -1.63 -8.24
C VAL A 152 3.24 -2.56 -9.12
N ARG A 153 2.89 -2.71 -10.40
CA ARG A 153 3.64 -3.53 -11.36
C ARG A 153 4.95 -2.87 -11.78
N ILE A 154 4.92 -1.58 -12.05
CA ILE A 154 6.09 -0.74 -12.33
C ILE A 154 7.12 -0.88 -11.19
N LEU A 155 6.69 -0.76 -9.94
CA LEU A 155 7.57 -0.89 -8.78
C LEU A 155 8.04 -2.34 -8.57
N GLY A 156 7.18 -3.33 -8.85
CA GLY A 156 7.60 -4.74 -8.86
C GLY A 156 8.72 -5.00 -9.86
N ARG A 157 8.55 -4.52 -11.10
CA ARG A 157 9.55 -4.64 -12.15
C ARG A 157 10.85 -3.91 -11.81
N ALA A 158 10.76 -2.72 -11.19
CA ALA A 158 11.93 -2.00 -10.71
C ALA A 158 12.72 -2.83 -9.68
N ARG A 159 12.04 -3.49 -8.73
CA ARG A 159 12.70 -4.38 -7.76
C ARG A 159 13.35 -5.60 -8.41
N GLU A 160 12.71 -6.19 -9.43
CA GLU A 160 13.31 -7.30 -10.20
C GLU A 160 14.60 -6.88 -10.93
N LEU A 161 14.69 -5.62 -11.35
CA LEU A 161 15.87 -5.05 -11.97
C LEU A 161 16.93 -4.59 -10.94
N GLY A 162 16.71 -4.83 -9.65
CA GLY A 162 17.64 -4.49 -8.57
C GLY A 162 17.51 -3.05 -8.05
N PHE A 163 16.47 -2.31 -8.43
CA PHE A 163 16.26 -0.94 -7.93
C PHE A 163 15.63 -0.96 -6.53
N ARG A 164 16.06 -0.04 -5.68
CA ARG A 164 15.35 0.30 -4.43
C ARG A 164 14.10 1.08 -4.80
N THR A 165 12.95 0.72 -4.24
CA THR A 165 11.68 1.39 -4.56
C THR A 165 11.04 2.01 -3.35
N VAL A 166 10.58 3.26 -3.48
CA VAL A 166 9.81 3.96 -2.45
C VAL A 166 8.52 4.46 -3.08
N SER A 167 7.37 4.16 -2.46
CA SER A 167 6.09 4.80 -2.83
C SER A 167 5.64 5.75 -1.73
N LEU A 168 5.31 6.99 -2.08
CA LEU A 168 4.77 7.99 -1.18
C LEU A 168 3.36 8.39 -1.62
N ASN A 169 2.41 8.27 -0.70
CA ASN A 169 1.04 8.73 -0.90
C ASN A 169 0.86 10.07 -0.20
N LEU A 170 0.60 11.11 -0.97
CA LEU A 170 0.51 12.47 -0.44
C LEU A 170 -0.71 12.69 0.46
N ARG A 171 -1.71 11.80 0.44
CA ARG A 171 -2.83 11.84 1.39
C ARG A 171 -2.46 11.40 2.80
N GLU A 172 -1.29 10.79 2.99
CA GLU A 172 -0.77 10.44 4.32
C GLU A 172 -0.19 11.66 5.04
N ALA A 173 0.06 12.76 4.33
CA ALA A 173 0.55 14.01 4.92
C ALA A 173 -0.59 14.81 5.56
N ASP A 174 -0.32 15.42 6.71
CA ASP A 174 -1.22 16.38 7.31
C ASP A 174 -1.37 17.62 6.44
N LEU A 175 -2.54 18.26 6.47
CA LEU A 175 -2.79 19.50 5.74
C LEU A 175 -1.77 20.61 6.08
N ALA A 176 -1.26 20.62 7.32
CA ALA A 176 -0.24 21.56 7.77
C ALA A 176 1.13 21.38 7.09
N VAL A 177 1.41 20.20 6.53
CA VAL A 177 2.65 19.95 5.76
C VAL A 177 2.63 20.73 4.45
N PHE A 178 1.45 20.88 3.84
CA PHE A 178 1.28 21.60 2.59
C PHE A 178 1.25 23.12 2.75
N SER A 179 1.31 23.64 3.98
CA SER A 179 1.22 25.10 4.22
C SER A 179 2.44 25.88 3.74
N SER A 180 3.59 25.23 3.56
CA SER A 180 4.79 25.87 3.01
C SER A 180 5.65 24.85 2.28
N LEU A 181 6.41 25.33 1.29
CA LEU A 181 7.36 24.49 0.55
C LEU A 181 8.41 23.87 1.47
N ASP A 182 8.88 24.61 2.47
CA ASP A 182 9.84 24.13 3.46
C ASP A 182 9.33 22.91 4.23
N ARG A 183 8.10 23.00 4.77
CA ARG A 183 7.50 21.89 5.52
C ARG A 183 7.24 20.69 4.64
N PHE A 184 6.79 20.93 3.41
CA PHE A 184 6.57 19.87 2.44
C PHE A 184 7.88 19.13 2.12
N LEU A 185 8.95 19.85 1.79
CA LEU A 185 10.24 19.24 1.45
C LEU A 185 10.90 18.55 2.65
N ALA A 186 10.78 19.11 3.85
CA ALA A 186 11.26 18.47 5.08
C ALA A 186 10.49 17.17 5.38
N TRP A 187 9.16 17.20 5.29
CA TRP A 187 8.32 16.01 5.43
C TRP A 187 8.64 14.97 4.35
N PHE A 188 8.81 15.41 3.11
CA PHE A 188 9.13 14.54 1.98
C PHE A 188 10.46 13.80 2.20
N CYS A 189 11.51 14.52 2.58
CA CYS A 189 12.81 13.95 2.94
C CYS A 189 12.66 12.93 4.08
N ALA A 190 11.99 13.31 5.17
CA ALA A 190 11.76 12.42 6.30
C ALA A 190 10.95 11.17 5.92
N ALA A 191 9.94 11.31 5.06
CA ALA A 191 9.10 10.21 4.60
C ALA A 191 9.88 9.23 3.72
N VAL A 192 10.74 9.71 2.80
CA VAL A 192 11.61 8.86 1.98
C VAL A 192 12.61 8.11 2.87
N THR A 193 13.33 8.82 3.74
CA THR A 193 14.33 8.22 4.64
C THR A 193 13.71 7.15 5.53
N ARG A 194 12.53 7.41 6.09
CA ARG A 194 11.79 6.43 6.90
C ARG A 194 11.42 5.19 6.08
N LYS A 195 10.96 5.35 4.83
CA LYS A 195 10.61 4.21 3.97
C LYS A 195 11.83 3.42 3.48
N LEU A 196 12.99 4.07 3.37
CA LEU A 196 14.26 3.41 3.07
C LEU A 196 14.94 2.78 4.29
N GLN A 197 14.38 2.98 5.49
CA GLN A 197 14.95 2.55 6.78
C GLN A 197 16.37 3.08 7.00
N LEU A 198 16.65 4.28 6.50
CA LEU A 198 17.94 4.94 6.70
C LEU A 198 17.98 5.63 8.07
N PRO A 199 19.16 5.75 8.71
CA PRO A 199 19.31 6.48 9.95
C PRO A 199 18.88 7.95 9.75
N SER A 200 17.93 8.40 10.56
CA SER A 200 17.33 9.72 10.41
C SER A 200 18.19 10.79 11.09
N ASN A 201 19.04 11.46 10.31
CA ASN A 201 19.85 12.61 10.77
C ASN A 201 19.28 13.94 10.24
N ALA A 202 18.04 13.94 9.75
CA ALA A 202 17.48 15.01 8.93
C ALA A 202 17.33 16.35 9.65
N SER A 203 17.12 16.34 10.96
CA SER A 203 17.03 17.56 11.78
C SER A 203 18.35 18.33 11.88
N ASP A 204 19.48 17.63 11.81
CA ASP A 204 20.78 18.22 12.13
C ASP A 204 21.44 18.88 10.90
N ARG A 205 20.86 18.69 9.71
CA ARG A 205 21.41 19.18 8.43
C ARG A 205 20.53 20.16 7.69
N TRP A 206 19.35 20.49 8.21
CA TRP A 206 18.48 21.51 7.60
C TRP A 206 18.99 22.91 7.96
N ILE A 207 19.66 23.57 7.03
CA ILE A 207 20.24 24.89 7.25
C ILE A 207 19.25 25.94 6.72
N ASP A 208 18.61 26.71 7.61
CA ASP A 208 17.61 27.72 7.24
C ASP A 208 18.13 28.76 6.21
N ALA A 209 19.44 28.98 6.14
CA ALA A 209 20.06 29.95 5.24
C ALA A 209 20.18 29.50 3.76
N LEU A 210 20.08 28.20 3.46
CA LEU A 210 20.28 27.67 2.08
C LEU A 210 18.99 27.66 1.24
N GLY A 211 17.83 27.87 1.86
CA GLY A 211 16.52 27.78 1.22
C GLY A 211 16.05 26.34 1.00
N SER A 212 14.73 26.15 1.02
CA SER A 212 14.03 24.85 1.02
C SER A 212 14.48 23.88 -0.07
N LYS A 213 14.69 24.40 -1.29
CA LYS A 213 15.03 23.60 -2.47
C LYS A 213 16.47 23.08 -2.40
N SER A 214 17.39 23.93 -1.96
CA SER A 214 18.80 23.58 -1.82
C SER A 214 18.99 22.55 -0.69
N ASN A 215 18.29 22.74 0.44
CA ASN A 215 18.29 21.77 1.54
C ASN A 215 17.77 20.39 1.10
N CYS A 216 16.69 20.37 0.32
CA CYS A 216 16.16 19.11 -0.21
C CYS A 216 17.18 18.42 -1.13
N SER A 217 17.76 19.14 -2.10
CA SER A 217 18.76 18.57 -3.01
C SER A 217 19.98 18.03 -2.26
N ALA A 218 20.56 18.83 -1.35
CA ALA A 218 21.70 18.43 -0.54
C ALA A 218 21.36 17.21 0.33
N TYR A 219 20.15 17.16 0.91
CA TYR A 219 19.71 16.02 1.69
C TYR A 219 19.63 14.73 0.87
N PHE A 220 19.08 14.79 -0.35
CA PHE A 220 19.03 13.62 -1.21
C PHE A 220 20.42 13.17 -1.65
N GLU A 221 21.30 14.09 -2.03
CA GLU A 221 22.68 13.77 -2.43
C GLU A 221 23.50 13.20 -1.26
N ASP A 222 23.51 13.88 -0.12
CA ASP A 222 24.41 13.57 0.99
C ASP A 222 23.91 12.50 1.95
N CYS A 223 22.58 12.28 2.03
CA CYS A 223 22.00 11.35 3.00
C CYS A 223 21.27 10.17 2.36
N VAL A 224 20.53 10.40 1.27
CA VAL A 224 19.70 9.34 0.66
C VAL A 224 20.49 8.54 -0.36
N LEU A 225 21.06 9.23 -1.35
CA LEU A 225 21.78 8.64 -2.48
C LEU A 225 23.17 8.15 -2.07
N SER A 226 23.84 8.82 -1.12
CA SER A 226 25.13 8.37 -0.58
C SER A 226 25.02 7.07 0.24
N ALA A 227 23.85 6.80 0.81
CA ALA A 227 23.60 5.66 1.68
C ALA A 227 23.06 4.42 0.94
N ILE A 228 22.79 4.53 -0.35
CA ILE A 228 22.33 3.43 -1.20
C ILE A 228 23.30 3.23 -2.36
N GLU A 229 23.73 1.99 -2.57
CA GLU A 229 24.55 1.65 -3.74
C GLU A 229 23.66 1.33 -4.96
N GLU A 230 22.41 0.94 -4.72
CA GLU A 230 21.45 0.61 -5.76
C GLU A 230 20.67 1.84 -6.25
N PRO A 231 20.28 1.88 -7.54
CA PRO A 231 19.48 2.97 -8.08
C PRO A 231 18.08 3.03 -7.43
N LEU A 232 17.60 4.25 -7.18
CA LEU A 232 16.32 4.51 -6.50
C LEU A 232 15.21 4.85 -7.50
N VAL A 233 14.06 4.18 -7.36
CA VAL A 233 12.79 4.56 -8.00
C VAL A 233 11.85 5.12 -6.94
N LEU A 234 11.49 6.38 -7.10
CA LEU A 234 10.55 7.08 -6.24
C LEU A 234 9.20 7.27 -6.95
N ALA A 235 8.14 6.73 -6.36
CA ALA A 235 6.77 6.89 -6.83
C ALA A 235 6.01 7.88 -5.95
N LEU A 236 5.42 8.89 -6.57
CA LEU A 236 4.55 9.87 -5.90
C LEU A 236 3.12 9.63 -6.34
N GLU A 237 2.27 9.26 -5.39
CA GLU A 237 0.86 9.02 -5.60
C GLU A 237 0.02 10.22 -5.12
N GLN A 238 -1.12 10.43 -5.78
CA GLN A 238 -2.07 11.53 -5.48
C GLN A 238 -1.41 12.92 -5.48
N ILE A 239 -0.59 13.20 -6.50
CA ILE A 239 -0.03 14.54 -6.78
C ILE A 239 -1.12 15.62 -6.85
N ASP A 240 -2.37 15.23 -7.11
CA ASP A 240 -3.52 16.14 -7.08
C ASP A 240 -3.65 16.93 -5.78
N GLU A 241 -3.19 16.37 -4.64
CA GLU A 241 -3.21 17.05 -3.34
C GLU A 241 -2.28 18.28 -3.31
N LEU A 242 -1.26 18.34 -4.18
CA LEU A 242 -0.32 19.46 -4.27
C LEU A 242 -0.92 20.66 -5.01
N PHE A 243 -1.95 20.45 -5.85
CA PHE A 243 -2.58 21.53 -6.61
C PHE A 243 -3.45 22.45 -5.76
N PHE A 244 -3.77 22.07 -4.53
CA PHE A 244 -4.45 22.96 -3.59
C PHE A 244 -3.55 24.07 -3.05
N GLN A 245 -2.25 24.04 -3.32
CA GLN A 245 -1.27 25.02 -2.87
C GLN A 245 -0.42 25.55 -4.04
N PRO A 246 -0.60 26.81 -4.47
CA PRO A 246 0.04 27.35 -5.66
C PRO A 246 1.58 27.29 -5.62
N GLU A 247 2.18 27.54 -4.45
CA GLU A 247 3.65 27.54 -4.28
C GLU A 247 4.26 26.15 -4.46
N VAL A 248 3.61 25.12 -3.94
CA VAL A 248 4.06 23.73 -4.07
C VAL A 248 3.74 23.18 -5.46
N ALA A 249 2.57 23.51 -6.01
CA ALA A 249 2.18 23.15 -7.37
C ALA A 249 3.17 23.68 -8.41
N GLN A 250 3.67 24.92 -8.27
CA GLN A 250 4.69 25.47 -9.16
C GLN A 250 5.98 24.64 -9.15
N PHE A 251 6.42 24.13 -7.99
CA PHE A 251 7.60 23.27 -7.92
C PHE A 251 7.45 22.02 -8.79
N PHE A 252 6.30 21.34 -8.74
CA PHE A 252 6.06 20.11 -9.52
C PHE A 252 5.66 20.36 -10.98
N CYS A 253 5.09 21.52 -11.29
CA CYS A 253 4.84 21.93 -12.67
C CYS A 253 6.12 22.25 -13.43
N PHE A 254 7.18 22.72 -12.74
CA PHE A 254 8.49 23.01 -13.32
C PHE A 254 9.52 21.88 -13.12
N ALA A 255 9.37 21.02 -12.11
CA ALA A 255 10.24 19.86 -11.88
C ALA A 255 9.91 18.70 -12.83
N ALA A 256 10.16 18.91 -14.13
CA ALA A 256 10.42 17.84 -15.09
C ALA A 256 11.94 17.58 -15.24
N ILE A 257 12.77 18.19 -14.39
CA ILE A 257 14.24 18.13 -14.49
C ILE A 257 14.81 18.07 -13.07
N LEU A 258 15.77 17.15 -12.86
CA LEU A 258 16.72 16.93 -11.75
C LEU A 258 16.58 15.48 -11.24
N ALA A 259 17.60 14.63 -11.16
CA ALA A 259 18.98 14.55 -11.65
C ALA A 259 19.39 13.05 -11.53
#